data_AF-A0AAV2NBK4-F1
#
_entry.id   AF-A0AAV2NBK4-F1
#
_cell.length_a   1.000
_cell.length_b   1.000
_cell.length_c   1.000
_cell.angle_alpha   90.00
_cell.angle_beta   90.00
_cell.angle_gamma   90.00
#
_symmetry.space_group_name_H-M   'P 1'
#
loop_
_entity.id
_entity.type
_entity.pdbx_description
1 polymer ?
#
loop_
_entity_poly.entity_id
_entity_poly.type
_entity_poly.pdbx_seq_one_letter_code
_entity_poly.pdbx_strand_id
1 'polypeptide(L)' 'MKQLARRYCWWKNIDKDIENLVKACQPCALVKKNPQKVPIHAWDEPMDNFERIHIDYAGEFQGHHF' A
#
# COMPACT_ATOMS: atom_id res chain seq x y z
N MET A 1 -2.98 -17.42 12.86
CA MET A 1 -4.39 -17.59 13.29
C MET A 1 -4.98 -18.93 12.83
N LYS A 2 -4.92 -19.30 11.54
CA LYS A 2 -5.49 -20.56 11.03
C LYS A 2 -4.98 -21.83 11.73
N GLN A 3 -3.66 -22.00 11.85
CA GLN A 3 -3.07 -23.17 12.51
C GLN A 3 -3.50 -23.29 13.98
N LEU A 4 -3.53 -22.17 14.72
CA LEU A 4 -3.93 -22.16 16.11
C LEU A 4 -5.41 -22.55 16.27
N ALA A 5 -6.31 -21.98 15.47
CA ALA A 5 -7.74 -22.27 15.54
C ALA A 5 -8.03 -23.75 15.26
N ARG A 6 -7.42 -24.33 14.22
CA ARG A 6 -7.62 -25.74 13.83
C ARG A 6 -7.15 -26.75 14.88
N ARG A 7 -6.36 -26.33 15.88
CA ARG A 7 -5.97 -27.20 17.01
C ARG A 7 -7.09 -27.39 18.03
N TYR A 8 -8.06 -26.46 18.09
CA TYR A 8 -9.08 -26.43 19.14
C TYR A 8 -10.51 -26.62 18.62
N CYS A 9 -10.79 -26.23 17.39
CA CYS A 9 -12.14 -26.22 16.86
C CYS A 9 -12.18 -26.49 15.36
N TRP A 10 -13.33 -26.98 14.90
CA TRP A 10 -13.57 -27.28 13.48
C TRP A 10 -15.02 -27.02 13.11
N TRP A 11 -15.22 -26.40 11.94
CA TRP A 11 -16.50 -26.28 11.25
C TRP A 11 -16.29 -25.99 9.77
N LYS A 12 -17.36 -26.11 8.97
CA LYS A 12 -17.34 -25.78 7.54
C LYS A 12 -17.05 -24.29 7.35
N ASN A 13 -16.04 -23.95 6.54
CA ASN A 13 -15.58 -22.58 6.23
C ASN A 13 -14.78 -21.86 7.34
N ILE A 14 -14.28 -22.55 8.36
CA ILE A 14 -13.44 -21.96 9.43
C ILE A 14 -12.34 -21.01 8.90
N ASP A 15 -11.67 -21.36 7.80
CA ASP A 15 -10.62 -20.51 7.23
C ASP A 15 -11.14 -19.19 6.69
N LYS A 16 -12.32 -19.22 6.04
CA LYS A 16 -12.96 -18.02 5.48
C LYS A 16 -13.41 -17.09 6.59
N ASP A 17 -13.94 -17.64 7.67
CA ASP A 17 -14.37 -16.87 8.83
C ASP A 17 -13.18 -16.22 9.54
N ILE A 18 -12.07 -16.97 9.69
CA ILE A 18 -10.80 -16.42 10.22
C ILE A 18 -10.28 -15.30 9.31
N GLU A 19 -10.31 -15.46 8.00
CA GLU A 19 -9.89 -14.41 7.07
C GLU A 19 -10.75 -13.15 7.18
N ASN A 20 -12.07 -13.31 7.27
CA ASN A 20 -13.00 -12.20 7.43
C ASN A 20 -12.76 -11.46 8.74
N LEU A 21 -12.56 -12.20 9.84
CA LEU A 21 -12.21 -11.65 11.15
C LEU A 21 -10.92 -10.79 11.09
N VAL A 22 -9.86 -11.34 10.49
CA VAL A 22 -8.58 -10.63 10.35
C VAL A 22 -8.73 -9.39 9.48
N LYS A 23 -9.48 -9.49 8.37
CA LYS A 23 -9.74 -8.37 7.46
C LYS A 23 -10.54 -7.24 8.11
N ALA A 24 -11.47 -7.56 9.01
CA ALA A 24 -12.27 -6.58 9.73
C ALA A 24 -11.52 -5.88 10.87
N CYS A 25 -10.37 -6.41 11.31
CA CYS A 25 -9.57 -5.83 12.39
C CYS A 25 -8.89 -4.51 11.94
N GLN A 26 -9.43 -3.36 12.37
CA GLN A 26 -8.87 -2.04 12.07
C GLN A 26 -7.42 -1.86 12.54
N PRO A 27 -7.05 -2.17 13.80
CA PRO A 27 -5.65 -2.06 14.23
C PRO A 27 -4.70 -2.92 13.41
N CYS A 28 -5.12 -4.14 13.06
CA CYS A 28 -4.34 -5.04 12.23
C CYS A 28 -4.13 -4.50 10.82
N ALA A 29 -5.17 -3.87 10.23
CA ALA A 29 -5.10 -3.27 8.91
C ALA A 29 -4.14 -2.08 8.87
N LEU A 30 -4.12 -1.25 9.92
CA LEU A 30 -3.23 -0.08 10.03
C LEU A 30 -1.74 -0.45 10.10
N VAL A 31 -1.41 -1.59 10.72
CA VAL A 31 0.00 -2.03 10.87
C VAL A 31 0.42 -3.07 9.83
N LYS A 32 -0.50 -3.53 8.99
CA LYS A 32 -0.22 -4.52 7.95
C LYS A 32 0.76 -3.94 6.93
N LYS A 33 1.70 -4.76 6.45
CA LYS A 33 2.55 -4.40 5.32
C LYS A 33 1.71 -4.00 4.10
N ASN A 34 2.12 -2.93 3.44
CA ASN A 34 1.53 -2.53 2.18
C ASN A 34 1.63 -3.66 1.14
N PRO A 35 0.64 -3.77 0.24
CA PRO A 35 0.74 -4.68 -0.90
C PRO A 35 1.95 -4.33 -1.77
N GLN A 36 2.36 -5.26 -2.62
CA GLN A 36 3.40 -5.01 -3.60
C GLN A 36 3.03 -3.78 -4.44
N LYS A 37 3.99 -2.86 -4.61
CA LYS A 37 3.79 -1.70 -5.48
C LYS A 37 3.48 -2.18 -6.89
N VAL A 38 2.51 -1.53 -7.52
CA VAL A 38 2.22 -1.75 -8.94
C VAL A 38 3.45 -1.38 -9.79
N PRO A 39 3.62 -1.97 -10.99
CA PRO A 39 4.63 -1.51 -11.94
C PRO A 39 4.52 -0.01 -12.16
N ILE A 40 5.66 0.68 -12.17
CA ILE A 40 5.71 2.12 -12.40
C ILE A 40 5.36 2.35 -13.87
N HIS A 41 4.30 3.13 -14.12
CA HIS A 41 4.02 3.66 -15.45
C HIS A 41 4.89 4.90 -15.66
N ALA A 42 5.88 4.80 -16.55
CA ALA A 42 6.66 5.95 -16.95
C ALA A 42 5.78 6.94 -17.72
N TRP A 43 6.09 8.24 -17.65
CA TRP A 43 5.42 9.19 -18.52
C TRP A 43 5.95 9.03 -19.95
N ASP A 44 5.07 9.18 -20.95
CA ASP A 44 5.47 9.12 -22.36
C ASP A 44 6.50 10.21 -22.68
N GLU A 45 7.46 9.94 -23.56
CA GLU A 45 8.46 10.94 -23.94
C GLU A 45 7.80 12.12 -24.68
N PRO A 46 8.14 13.38 -24.33
CA PRO A 46 7.68 14.52 -25.11
C PRO A 46 8.29 14.48 -26.52
N MET A 47 7.47 14.72 -27.53
CA MET A 47 7.81 14.78 -28.95
C MET A 47 8.34 16.15 -29.37
N ASP A 48 7.90 17.24 -28.72
CA ASP A 48 8.27 18.62 -29.06
C ASP A 48 8.78 19.42 -27.87
N ASN A 49 9.49 20.52 -28.18
CA ASN A 49 9.97 21.45 -27.16
C ASN A 49 8.79 22.06 -26.37
N PHE A 50 8.96 22.18 -25.06
CA PHE A 50 7.94 22.71 -24.13
C PHE A 50 6.63 21.92 -24.08
N GLU A 51 6.57 20.69 -24.61
CA GLU A 51 5.37 19.84 -24.53
C GLU A 51 5.09 19.37 -23.09
N ARG A 52 6.13 19.15 -22.29
CA ARG A 52 6.01 18.85 -20.87
C ARG A 52 7.10 19.53 -20.05
N ILE A 53 6.68 20.23 -19.00
CA ILE A 53 7.57 20.88 -18.02
C ILE A 53 7.27 20.28 -16.64
N HIS A 54 8.29 19.73 -15.99
CA HIS A 54 8.23 19.28 -14.60
C HIS A 54 8.81 20.37 -13.71
N ILE A 55 8.04 20.86 -12.75
CA ILE A 55 8.46 21.89 -11.79
C ILE A 55 8.11 21.38 -10.40
N ASP A 56 9.07 21.45 -9.49
CA ASP A 56 8.89 21.13 -8.08
C ASP A 56 9.68 22.12 -7.23
N TYR A 57 9.29 22.31 -5.97
CA TYR A 57 10.06 23.13 -5.06
C TYR A 57 11.28 22.35 -4.55
N ALA A 58 12.44 22.99 -4.60
CA ALA A 58 13.55 22.54 -3.77
C ALA A 58 13.15 22.72 -2.29
N GLY A 59 13.56 21.79 -1.43
CA GLY A 59 13.45 21.97 0.02
C GLY A 59 14.19 23.22 0.49
N GLU A 60 14.00 23.62 1.75
CA GLU A 60 14.65 24.80 2.31
C GLU A 60 16.17 24.75 2.14
N PHE A 61 16.76 25.84 1.65
CA PHE A 61 18.19 26.03 1.66
C PHE A 61 18.53 27.00 2.79
N GLN A 62 19.31 26.54 3.78
CA GLN A 62 19.65 27.32 4.98
C GLN A 62 18.42 27.84 5.76
N GLY A 63 17.35 27.05 5.84
CA GLY A 63 16.12 27.43 6.53
C GLY A 63 15.24 28.44 5.78
N HIS A 64 15.50 28.65 4.49
CA HIS A 64 14.73 29.57 3.64
C HIS A 64 14.29 28.87 2.35
N HIS A 65 13.04 29.12 1.96
CA HIS A 65 12.55 28.81 0.61
C HIS A 65 12.81 30.03 -0.30
N PHE A 66 13.16 29.79 -1.56
CA PHE A 66 13.51 30.80 -2.56
C PHE A 66 12.52 30.80 -3.73
#